data_AF-A0A4R4ZU60-F1
#
_entry.id   AF-A0A4R4ZU60-F1
#
_cell.length_a   1.000
_cell.length_b   1.000
_cell.length_c   1.000
_cell.angle_alpha   90.00
_cell.angle_beta   90.00
_cell.angle_gamma   90.00
#
_symmetry.space_group_name_H-M   'P 1'
#
loop_
_entity.id
_entity.type
_entity.pdbx_description
1 polymer ?
#
loop_
_entity_poly.entity_id
_entity_poly.type
_entity_poly.pdbx_seq_one_letter_code
_entity_poly.pdbx_strand_id
1 'polypeptide(L)' 'MAAGGLLRGQTLWAFNERHLDILESSVGARLRERGEYVGMTMLARLPAWLKAAKHRTEILRTIGRLRASLPQ' A
#
# COMPACT_ATOMS: atom_id res chain seq x y z
N MET A 1 10.58 9.61 10.59
CA MET A 1 11.01 8.19 10.54
C MET A 1 10.08 7.46 9.59
N ALA A 2 10.60 6.69 8.64
CA ALA A 2 9.75 5.94 7.71
C ALA A 2 9.72 4.47 8.14
N ALA A 3 8.52 3.90 8.20
CA ALA A 3 8.29 2.52 8.63
C ALA A 3 8.37 1.61 7.41
N GLY A 4 9.20 0.56 7.49
CA GLY A 4 9.41 -0.43 6.44
C GLY A 4 9.02 -1.84 6.89
N GLY A 5 8.26 -2.57 6.07
CA GLY A 5 7.82 -3.95 6.36
C GLY A 5 8.17 -4.89 5.21
N LEU A 6 8.63 -6.11 5.51
CA LEU A 6 9.03 -7.10 4.50
C LEU A 6 7.86 -8.02 4.12
N LEU A 7 7.56 -8.10 2.82
CA LEU A 7 6.58 -9.00 2.23
C LEU A 7 7.26 -9.87 1.17
N ARG A 8 7.46 -11.17 1.43
CA ARG A 8 8.04 -12.13 0.46
C ARG A 8 9.31 -11.62 -0.27
N GLY A 9 10.22 -10.98 0.45
CA GLY A 9 11.46 -10.41 -0.11
C GLY A 9 11.32 -9.02 -0.75
N GLN A 10 10.15 -8.40 -0.65
CA GLN A 10 9.86 -7.05 -1.14
C GLN A 10 9.58 -6.14 0.05
N THR A 11 10.21 -4.97 0.08
CA THR A 11 10.03 -4.05 1.21
C THR A 11 8.93 -3.03 0.90
N LEU A 12 7.89 -3.01 1.71
CA LEU A 12 6.85 -1.98 1.72
C LEU A 12 7.32 -0.82 2.61
N TRP A 13 7.45 0.38 2.05
CA TRP A 13 7.78 1.59 2.80
C TRP A 13 6.66 2.61 2.69
N ALA A 14 6.35 3.28 3.80
CA ALA A 14 5.49 4.45 3.82
C ALA A 14 6.20 5.64 4.44
N PHE A 15 5.98 6.83 3.86
CA PHE A 15 6.65 8.08 4.26
C PHE A 15 5.98 8.73 5.47
N ASN A 16 4.66 8.55 5.60
CA ASN A 16 3.82 9.10 6.65
C ASN A 16 2.53 8.26 6.76
N GLU A 17 1.76 8.49 7.82
CA GLU A 17 0.49 7.80 8.05
C GLU A 17 -0.49 8.02 6.89
N ARG A 18 -0.54 9.24 6.33
CA ARG A 18 -1.39 9.55 5.17
C ARG A 18 -1.07 8.68 3.96
N HIS A 19 0.20 8.33 3.74
CA HIS A 19 0.60 7.42 2.69
C HIS A 19 0.10 5.99 2.96
N LEU A 20 0.05 5.55 4.23
CA LEU A 20 -0.54 4.26 4.61
C LEU A 20 -2.05 4.24 4.33
N ASP A 21 -2.79 5.30 4.69
CA ASP A 21 -4.24 5.37 4.43
C ASP A 21 -4.56 5.30 2.93
N ILE A 22 -3.77 5.99 2.09
CA ILE A 22 -3.93 5.92 0.63
C ILE A 22 -3.67 4.50 0.11
N LEU A 23 -2.62 3.83 0.60
CA LEU A 23 -2.30 2.46 0.22
C LEU A 23 -3.38 1.47 0.69
N GLU A 24 -3.85 1.61 1.92
CA GLU A 24 -4.91 0.80 2.50
C GLU A 24 -6.22 0.95 1.71
N SER A 25 -6.63 2.19 1.42
CA SER A 25 -7.81 2.47 0.61
C SER A 25 -7.69 1.90 -0.80
N SER A 26 -6.51 1.97 -1.41
CA SER A 26 -6.29 1.51 -2.79
C SER A 26 -6.22 -0.01 -2.91
N VAL A 27 -5.57 -0.67 -1.94
CA VAL A 27 -5.51 -2.12 -1.83
C VAL A 27 -6.85 -2.68 -1.34
N GLY A 28 -7.57 -1.91 -0.52
CA GLY A 28 -8.90 -2.19 0.03
C GLY A 28 -10.06 -1.96 -0.94
N ALA A 29 -9.89 -1.11 -1.96
CA ALA A 29 -10.89 -0.92 -2.99
C ALA A 29 -11.05 -2.21 -3.82
N ARG A 30 -12.19 -2.88 -3.68
CA ARG A 30 -12.55 -4.08 -4.46
C ARG A 30 -12.80 -3.73 -5.94
N LEU A 31 -13.07 -2.46 -6.22
CA LEU A 31 -13.25 -1.87 -7.53
C LEU A 31 -11.96 -1.12 -7.90
N ARG A 32 -11.23 -1.61 -8.91
CA ARG A 32 -10.30 -0.74 -9.62
C ARG A 32 -11.15 0.14 -10.52
N GLU A 33 -11.63 1.28 -10.01
CA GLU A 33 -12.06 2.36 -10.90
C GLU A 33 -10.84 2.74 -11.73
N ARG A 34 -10.80 2.31 -13.00
CA ARG A 34 -9.91 2.90 -13.99
C ARG A 34 -10.41 4.33 -14.20
N GLY A 35 -10.11 5.23 -13.26
CA GLY A 35 -10.30 6.64 -13.46
C GLY A 35 -9.50 7.10 -14.68
N GLU A 36 -9.99 8.14 -15.36
CA GLU A 36 -9.44 8.73 -16.59
C GLU A 36 -7.93 9.01 -16.55
N TYR A 37 -7.33 9.10 -15.36
CA TYR A 37 -5.90 9.35 -15.14
C TYR A 37 -5.08 8.05 -15.00
N VAL A 38 -5.06 7.25 -16.07
CA VAL A 38 -4.21 6.04 -16.14
C VAL A 38 -2.74 6.45 -16.18
N GLY A 39 -2.00 6.23 -15.08
CA GLY A 39 -0.54 6.36 -15.06
C GLY A 39 0.03 7.56 -14.30
N MET A 40 -0.78 8.54 -13.90
CA MET A 40 -0.29 9.79 -13.30
C MET A 40 -0.27 9.82 -11.77
N THR A 41 -0.88 8.83 -11.12
CA THR A 41 -0.95 8.76 -9.64
C THR A 41 0.19 7.91 -9.07
N MET A 42 0.59 8.18 -7.82
CA MET A 42 1.54 7.32 -7.08
C MET A 42 1.09 5.85 -7.07
N LEU A 43 -0.23 5.62 -7.06
CA LEU A 43 -0.86 4.30 -7.14
C LEU A 43 -0.58 3.57 -8.45
N ALA A 44 -0.51 4.30 -9.57
CA ALA A 44 -0.21 3.70 -10.86
C ALA A 44 1.23 3.16 -10.93
N ARG A 45 2.16 3.86 -10.27
CA ARG A 45 3.59 3.50 -10.17
C ARG A 45 3.86 2.38 -9.15
N LEU A 46 2.84 1.88 -8.46
CA LEU A 46 3.02 0.79 -7.51
C LEU A 46 3.49 -0.48 -8.21
N PRO A 47 4.31 -1.30 -7.52
CA PRO A 47 4.74 -2.58 -8.05
C PRO A 47 3.56 -3.50 -8.39
N ALA A 48 3.73 -4.35 -9.40
CA ALA A 48 2.70 -5.30 -9.82
C ALA A 48 2.26 -6.24 -8.68
N TRP A 49 3.19 -6.64 -7.80
CA TRP A 49 2.90 -7.49 -6.65
C TRP A 49 1.97 -6.82 -5.64
N LEU A 50 2.12 -5.51 -5.42
CA LEU A 50 1.29 -4.75 -4.47
C LEU A 50 -0.14 -4.56 -5.01
N LYS A 51 -0.27 -4.50 -6.34
CA LYS A 51 -1.55 -4.44 -7.03
C LYS A 51 -2.22 -5.81 -7.15
N ALA A 52 -1.51 -6.91 -6.90
CA ALA A 52 -2.05 -8.25 -7.09
C ALA A 52 -3.04 -8.63 -5.99
N ALA A 53 -4.26 -9.01 -6.37
CA ALA A 53 -5.34 -9.34 -5.43
C ALA A 53 -4.96 -10.47 -4.45
N LYS A 54 -4.11 -11.43 -4.88
CA LYS A 54 -3.62 -12.54 -4.04
C LYS A 54 -2.80 -12.09 -2.82
N HIS A 55 -2.21 -10.90 -2.84
CA HIS A 55 -1.42 -10.36 -1.74
C HIS A 55 -2.20 -9.36 -0.88
N ARG A 56 -3.45 -9.02 -1.26
CA ARG A 56 -4.26 -7.99 -0.62
C ARG A 56 -4.33 -8.13 0.90
N THR A 57 -4.67 -9.32 1.39
CA THR A 57 -4.80 -9.59 2.82
C THR A 57 -3.46 -9.44 3.57
N GLU A 58 -2.37 -9.90 2.97
CA GLU A 58 -1.03 -9.85 3.56
C GLU A 58 -0.49 -8.41 3.59
N ILE A 59 -0.77 -7.63 2.53
CA ILE A 59 -0.44 -6.21 2.43
C ILE A 59 -1.20 -5.41 3.49
N LEU A 60 -2.51 -5.59 3.61
CA LEU A 60 -3.34 -4.91 4.61
C LEU A 60 -2.86 -5.22 6.04
N ARG A 61 -2.53 -6.48 6.32
CA ARG A 61 -1.96 -6.88 7.62
C ARG A 61 -0.63 -6.16 7.90
N THR A 62 0.22 -6.03 6.89
CA THR A 62 1.51 -5.35 7.02
C THR A 62 1.34 -3.84 7.21
N ILE A 63 0.42 -3.22 6.48
CA ILE A 63 0.04 -1.81 6.66
C ILE A 63 -0.39 -1.56 8.11
N GLY A 64 -1.27 -2.42 8.66
CA GLY A 64 -1.70 -2.31 10.06
C GLY A 64 -0.53 -2.41 11.06
N ARG A 65 0.41 -3.33 10.83
CA ARG A 65 1.64 -3.44 11.66
C ARG A 65 2.53 -2.21 11.55
N LEU A 66 2.68 -1.66 10.35
CA LEU A 66 3.46 -0.44 10.13
C LEU A 66 2.84 0.75 10.84
N ARG A 67 1.51 0.90 10.77
CA ARG A 67 0.78 1.94 11.49
C ARG A 67 0.99 1.84 12.99
N ALA A 68 0.92 0.64 13.56
CA ALA A 68 1.20 0.40 14.98
C ALA A 68 2.67 0.67 15.38
N SER A 69 3.60 0.64 14.42
CA SER A 69 5.03 0.94 14.64
C SER A 69 5.40 2.41 14.50
N LEU A 70 4.49 3.25 13.99
CA LEU A 70 4.74 4.68 13.89
C LEU A 70 4.65 5.32 15.29
N PRO A 71 5.65 6.13 15.70
CA PRO A 71 5.50 6.95 16.89
C PRO A 71 4.35 7.95 16.67
N GLN A 72 3.43 7.99 17.63
CA GLN A 72 2.30 8.92 17.70
C GLN A 72 2.80 10.37 17.78
#